data_AF-A0A2V6YS86-F1
#
_entry.id   AF-A0A2V6YS86-F1
#
_cell.length_a   1.000
_cell.length_b   1.000
_cell.length_c   1.000
_cell.angle_alpha   90.00
_cell.angle_beta   90.00
_cell.angle_gamma   90.00
#
_symmetry.space_group_name_H-M   'P 1'
#
loop_
_entity.id
_entity.type
_entity.pdbx_description
1 polymer ?
#
loop_
_entity_poly.entity_id
_entity_poly.type
_entity_poly.pdbx_seq_one_letter_code
_entity_poly.pdbx_strand_id
1 'polypeptide(L)'
;MMAYKTERNEEEIMRRDYRLWAVVAILAGLQTAACTQKAEILSEIKPAKVERVQGTDLPRLTLTPKAVERLDIKTAALREERIEARKRLAAGEVIPRPAAANDSSKVWVRVPMSPADLRSVAAGQPAQVASLADVTGGTTARAIASLNAAKELTALHYAVDQADGFALGQRV
;
A
#
# COMPACT_ATOMS: atom_id res chain seq x y z
N MET A 1 0.56 108.45 27.27
CA MET A 1 -0.34 107.29 27.45
C MET A 1 -0.20 106.38 26.23
N MET A 2 0.79 105.48 26.20
CA MET A 2 0.96 104.55 25.08
C MET A 2 1.65 103.24 25.49
N ALA A 3 0.97 102.16 25.10
CA ALA A 3 1.47 100.88 24.57
C ALA A 3 2.49 100.08 25.40
N TYR A 4 1.99 99.23 26.31
CA TYR A 4 2.65 97.98 26.71
C TYR A 4 1.61 96.84 26.73
N LYS A 5 1.13 96.36 25.58
CA LYS A 5 0.15 95.25 25.59
C LYS A 5 0.11 94.41 24.31
N THR A 6 1.25 94.15 23.69
CA THR A 6 1.29 93.38 22.43
C THR A 6 2.09 92.08 22.54
N GLU A 7 3.19 92.03 23.30
CA GLU A 7 4.11 90.86 23.24
C GLU A 7 3.62 89.61 24.00
N ARG A 8 2.84 89.75 25.08
CA ARG A 8 2.40 88.57 25.88
C ARG A 8 1.36 87.69 25.14
N ASN A 9 0.71 88.22 24.10
CA ASN A 9 -0.33 87.48 23.38
C ASN A 9 0.27 86.58 22.28
N GLU A 10 1.42 86.95 21.71
CA GLU A 10 2.05 86.20 20.60
C GLU A 10 2.67 84.87 21.07
N GLU A 11 3.25 84.83 22.27
CA GLU A 11 3.83 83.59 22.83
C GLU A 11 2.77 82.54 23.16
N GLU A 12 1.58 82.96 23.62
CA GLU A 12 0.48 82.04 23.90
C GLU A 12 -0.17 81.50 22.62
N ILE A 13 -0.28 82.33 21.58
CA ILE A 13 -0.79 81.91 20.26
C ILE A 13 0.19 80.91 19.63
N MET A 14 1.50 81.18 19.67
CA MET A 14 2.52 80.32 19.08
C MET A 14 2.59 78.94 19.78
N ARG A 15 2.42 78.88 21.12
CA ARG A 15 2.36 77.59 21.85
C ARG A 15 1.10 76.79 21.55
N ARG A 16 -0.03 77.46 21.32
CA ARG A 16 -1.32 76.80 21.06
C ARG A 16 -1.32 76.19 19.66
N ASP A 17 -0.77 76.90 18.68
CA ASP A 17 -0.64 76.42 17.30
C ASP A 17 0.33 75.24 17.21
N TYR A 18 1.48 75.30 17.90
CA TYR A 18 2.44 74.18 17.92
C TYR A 18 1.85 72.91 18.54
N ARG A 19 1.05 73.05 19.61
CA ARG A 19 0.33 71.92 20.23
C ARG A 19 -0.74 71.34 19.31
N LEU A 20 -1.47 72.18 18.59
CA LEU A 20 -2.46 71.76 17.60
C LEU A 20 -1.80 71.00 16.44
N TRP A 21 -0.69 71.52 15.91
CA TRP A 21 0.07 70.87 14.84
C TRP A 21 0.70 69.54 15.28
N ALA A 22 1.20 69.45 16.52
CA ALA A 22 1.72 68.20 17.08
C ALA A 22 0.64 67.11 17.19
N VAL A 23 -0.59 67.47 17.60
CA VAL A 23 -1.71 66.52 17.68
C VAL A 23 -2.13 66.03 16.30
N VAL A 24 -2.17 66.92 15.29
CA VAL A 24 -2.46 66.55 13.89
C VAL A 24 -1.41 65.59 13.34
N ALA A 25 -0.13 65.83 13.62
CA ALA A 25 0.96 64.95 13.19
C ALA A 25 0.86 63.53 13.79
N ILE A 26 0.47 63.43 15.07
CA ILE A 26 0.28 62.15 15.76
C ILE A 26 -0.94 61.39 15.20
N LEU A 27 -2.05 62.08 14.95
CA LEU A 27 -3.26 61.49 14.35
C LEU A 27 -3.03 61.01 12.91
N ALA A 28 -2.24 61.76 12.12
CA ALA A 28 -1.85 61.34 10.78
C ALA A 28 -0.91 60.13 10.79
N GLY A 29 0.01 60.06 11.75
CA GLY A 29 0.92 58.92 11.92
C GLY A 29 0.23 57.63 12.40
N LEU A 30 -0.88 57.73 13.14
CA LEU A 30 -1.57 56.56 13.67
C LEU A 30 -2.36 55.78 12.59
N GLN A 31 -2.80 56.46 11.52
CA GLN A 31 -3.53 55.85 10.40
C GLN A 31 -2.65 54.91 9.56
N THR A 32 -1.32 55.06 9.59
CA THR A 32 -0.41 54.23 8.77
C THR A 32 -0.03 52.91 9.44
N ALA A 33 -0.21 52.78 10.76
CA ALA A 33 0.06 51.53 11.48
C ALA A 33 -1.07 50.49 11.36
N ALA A 34 -2.29 50.91 11.01
CA ALA A 34 -3.46 50.04 10.96
C ALA A 34 -3.72 49.36 9.59
N CYS A 35 -3.12 49.85 8.51
CA CYS A 35 -3.40 49.38 7.14
C CYS A 35 -2.26 48.59 6.49
N THR A 36 -1.44 47.87 7.26
CA THR A 36 -0.45 46.93 6.71
C THR A 36 -0.69 45.46 7.06
N GLN A 37 -1.90 45.11 7.53
CA GLN A 37 -2.34 43.72 7.49
C GLN A 37 -2.73 43.37 6.05
N LYS A 38 -1.69 43.06 5.27
CA LYS A 38 -1.77 42.34 4.00
C LYS A 38 -2.69 41.14 4.22
N ALA A 39 -3.91 41.23 3.72
CA ALA A 39 -4.79 40.08 3.58
C ALA A 39 -4.10 39.16 2.57
N GLU A 40 -3.29 38.25 3.10
CA GLU A 40 -2.84 37.09 2.37
C GLU A 40 -4.10 36.33 2.02
N ILE A 41 -4.56 36.47 0.77
CA ILE A 41 -5.61 35.66 0.20
C ILE A 41 -5.10 34.23 0.29
N LEU A 42 -5.50 33.56 1.38
CA LEU A 42 -5.22 32.18 1.66
C LEU A 42 -5.94 31.40 0.56
N SER A 43 -5.23 31.12 -0.53
CA SER A 43 -5.71 30.23 -1.60
C SER A 43 -6.32 29.02 -0.93
N GLU A 44 -7.55 28.70 -1.28
CA GLU A 44 -8.35 27.64 -0.67
C GLU A 44 -7.57 26.32 -0.75
N ILE A 45 -6.82 26.00 0.32
CA ILE A 45 -6.03 24.78 0.40
C ILE A 45 -7.03 23.64 0.54
N LYS A 46 -7.35 22.99 -0.59
CA LYS A 46 -8.27 21.86 -0.61
C LYS A 46 -7.77 20.79 0.37
N PRO A 47 -8.62 20.32 1.30
CA PRO A 47 -8.16 19.51 2.44
C PRO A 47 -7.70 18.10 2.04
N ALA A 48 -8.17 17.59 0.89
CA ALA A 48 -7.87 16.26 0.40
C ALA A 48 -7.84 16.22 -1.14
N LYS A 49 -6.99 15.35 -1.68
CA LYS A 49 -7.00 14.92 -3.09
C LYS A 49 -7.59 13.50 -3.16
N VAL A 50 -8.54 13.28 -4.06
CA VAL A 50 -9.19 11.97 -4.26
C VAL A 50 -8.79 11.43 -5.63
N GLU A 51 -8.24 10.23 -5.66
CA GLU A 51 -7.81 9.54 -6.88
C GLU A 51 -8.48 8.17 -6.95
N ARG A 52 -8.90 7.74 -8.14
CA ARG A 52 -9.48 6.42 -8.34
C ARG A 52 -8.37 5.40 -8.54
N VAL A 53 -8.36 4.35 -7.72
CA VAL A 53 -7.41 3.25 -7.86
C VAL A 53 -7.97 2.26 -8.89
N GLN A 54 -7.18 1.93 -9.92
CA GLN A 54 -7.63 1.01 -10.97
C GLN A 54 -7.82 -0.40 -10.42
N GLY A 55 -8.93 -1.04 -10.78
CA GLY A 55 -9.23 -2.42 -10.38
C GLY A 55 -9.78 -2.59 -8.96
N THR A 56 -10.00 -1.51 -8.21
CA THR A 56 -10.65 -1.57 -6.89
C THR A 56 -11.83 -0.60 -6.85
N ASP A 57 -12.88 -0.94 -6.10
CA ASP A 57 -14.00 -0.02 -5.86
C ASP A 57 -13.67 1.07 -4.82
N LEU A 58 -12.48 0.99 -4.20
CA LEU A 58 -12.03 1.91 -3.17
C LEU A 58 -11.23 3.09 -3.77
N PRO A 59 -11.57 4.35 -3.42
CA PRO A 59 -10.78 5.51 -3.81
C PRO A 59 -9.55 5.71 -2.90
N ARG A 60 -8.47 6.27 -3.46
CA ARG A 60 -7.28 6.73 -2.72
C ARG A 60 -7.47 8.17 -2.30
N LEU A 61 -7.26 8.44 -1.02
CA LEU A 61 -7.32 9.77 -0.43
C LEU A 61 -5.93 10.22 0.04
N THR A 62 -5.48 11.37 -0.45
CA THR A 62 -4.25 12.02 0.04
C THR A 62 -4.65 13.28 0.80
N LEU A 63 -4.47 13.27 2.11
CA LEU A 63 -4.78 14.38 2.99
C LEU A 63 -3.61 15.35 3.09
N THR A 64 -3.91 16.64 3.23
CA THR A 64 -2.88 17.64 3.58
C THR A 64 -2.48 17.51 5.05
N PRO A 65 -1.24 17.88 5.43
CA PRO A 65 -0.79 17.80 6.83
C PRO A 65 -1.70 18.57 7.80
N LYS A 66 -2.20 19.74 7.41
CA LYS A 66 -3.17 20.52 8.21
C LYS A 66 -4.51 19.80 8.40
N ALA A 67 -4.95 19.01 7.43
CA ALA A 67 -6.17 18.21 7.56
C ALA A 67 -5.96 17.01 8.49
N VAL A 68 -4.78 16.38 8.45
CA VAL A 68 -4.40 15.28 9.37
C VAL A 68 -4.39 15.77 10.82
N GLU A 69 -3.81 16.93 11.08
CA GLU A 69 -3.77 17.55 12.42
C GLU A 69 -5.17 17.85 12.96
N ARG A 70 -6.04 18.47 12.14
CA ARG A 70 -7.43 18.77 12.52
C ARG A 70 -8.26 17.52 12.81
N LEU A 71 -7.93 16.39 12.19
CA LEU A 71 -8.65 15.14 12.32
C LEU A 71 -8.03 14.18 13.35
N ASP A 72 -6.92 14.57 14.01
CA ASP A 72 -6.16 13.74 14.95
C ASP A 72 -5.93 12.30 14.46
N ILE A 73 -5.55 12.14 13.19
CA ILE A 73 -5.39 10.81 12.59
C ILE A 73 -4.13 10.16 13.13
N LYS A 74 -4.30 9.06 13.86
CA LYS A 74 -3.21 8.21 14.35
C LYS A 74 -3.02 7.03 13.42
N THR A 75 -1.82 6.91 12.84
CA THR A 75 -1.47 5.76 12.01
C THR A 75 -0.72 4.73 12.85
N ALA A 76 -1.13 3.46 12.72
CA ALA A 76 -0.34 2.35 13.22
C ALA A 76 0.64 1.91 12.14
N ALA A 77 1.80 1.39 12.54
CA ALA A 77 2.74 0.79 11.61
C ALA A 77 2.08 -0.43 10.95
N LEU A 78 1.91 -0.38 9.63
CA LEU A 78 1.43 -1.50 8.85
C LEU A 78 2.62 -2.43 8.57
N ARG A 79 2.48 -3.71 8.90
CA ARG A 79 3.44 -4.75 8.47
C ARG A 79 2.91 -5.43 7.21
N GLU A 80 3.79 -5.63 6.24
CA GLU A 80 3.49 -6.47 5.09
C GLU A 80 3.61 -7.93 5.51
N GLU A 81 2.47 -8.60 5.70
CA GLU A 81 2.45 -10.02 5.98
C GLU A 81 2.43 -10.78 4.66
N ARG A 82 3.53 -11.50 4.36
CA ARG A 82 3.56 -12.43 3.22
C ARG A 82 2.63 -13.58 3.56
N ILE A 83 1.43 -13.57 2.97
CA ILE A 83 0.54 -14.73 3.02
C ILE A 83 1.28 -15.88 2.32
N GLU A 84 1.60 -16.93 3.07
CA GLU A 84 2.21 -18.13 2.48
C GLU A 84 1.34 -18.62 1.32
N ALA A 85 1.99 -19.01 0.23
CA ALA A 85 1.29 -19.50 -0.96
C ALA A 85 0.29 -20.59 -0.54
N ARG A 86 -0.98 -20.37 -0.88
CA ARG A 86 -2.07 -21.29 -0.54
C ARG A 86 -1.73 -22.69 -1.05
N LYS A 87 -1.45 -23.62 -0.12
CA LYS A 87 -1.24 -25.03 -0.45
C LYS A 87 -2.54 -25.59 -1.03
N ARG A 88 -2.46 -26.22 -2.19
CA ARG A 88 -3.59 -26.93 -2.81
C ARG A 88 -3.42 -28.42 -2.59
N LEU A 89 -4.50 -29.07 -2.20
CA LEU A 89 -4.60 -30.53 -2.16
C LEU A 89 -5.18 -31.00 -3.49
N ALA A 90 -4.59 -32.04 -4.07
CA ALA A 90 -5.07 -32.67 -5.29
C ALA A 90 -4.95 -34.18 -5.12
N ALA A 91 -5.97 -34.92 -5.53
CA ALA A 91 -5.95 -36.37 -5.48
C ALA A 91 -5.07 -36.94 -6.60
N GLY A 92 -4.19 -37.87 -6.24
CA GLY A 92 -3.32 -38.59 -7.16
C GLY A 92 -3.54 -40.10 -7.10
N GLU A 93 -2.91 -40.78 -8.04
CA GLU A 93 -2.81 -42.24 -8.07
C GLU A 93 -1.37 -42.66 -8.36
N VAL A 94 -0.92 -43.68 -7.65
CA VAL A 94 0.35 -44.33 -7.94
C VAL A 94 0.20 -45.19 -9.20
N ILE A 95 0.92 -44.85 -10.26
CA ILE A 95 0.87 -45.53 -11.55
C ILE A 95 2.11 -46.40 -11.76
N PRO A 96 2.03 -47.43 -12.63
CA PRO A 96 3.21 -48.15 -13.06
C PRO A 96 4.22 -47.23 -13.76
N ARG A 97 5.48 -47.68 -13.82
CA ARG A 97 6.54 -46.95 -14.51
C ARG A 97 6.11 -46.62 -15.95
N PRO A 98 6.08 -45.33 -16.34
CA PRO A 98 5.80 -44.97 -17.72
C PRO A 98 6.93 -45.47 -18.62
N ALA A 99 6.58 -45.97 -19.81
CA ALA A 99 7.54 -46.60 -20.73
C ALA A 99 8.73 -45.70 -21.13
N ALA A 100 8.56 -44.38 -21.05
CA ALA A 100 9.58 -43.39 -21.36
C ALA A 100 10.51 -43.06 -20.17
N ALA A 101 10.27 -43.62 -18.98
CA ALA A 101 11.11 -43.41 -17.81
C ALA A 101 12.15 -44.52 -17.64
N ASN A 102 13.39 -44.12 -17.41
CA ASN A 102 14.54 -45.03 -17.25
C ASN A 102 14.83 -45.43 -15.79
N ASP A 103 14.22 -44.75 -14.82
CA ASP A 103 14.51 -44.98 -13.40
C ASP A 103 13.55 -46.00 -12.78
N SER A 104 14.13 -47.13 -12.36
CA SER A 104 13.40 -48.23 -11.75
C SER A 104 13.22 -48.14 -10.25
N SER A 105 14.00 -47.29 -9.59
CA SER A 105 13.99 -47.11 -8.15
C SER A 105 12.87 -46.17 -7.67
N LYS A 106 12.26 -45.42 -8.60
CA LYS A 106 11.25 -44.42 -8.30
C LYS A 106 9.82 -44.92 -8.47
N VAL A 107 8.93 -44.38 -7.64
CA VAL A 107 7.48 -44.52 -7.76
C VAL A 107 6.91 -43.35 -8.55
N TRP A 108 5.92 -43.63 -9.38
CA TRP A 108 5.32 -42.67 -10.31
C TRP A 108 3.93 -42.34 -9.85
N VAL A 109 3.63 -41.05 -9.71
CA VAL A 109 2.31 -40.58 -9.29
C VAL A 109 1.73 -39.71 -10.40
N ARG A 110 0.48 -40.01 -10.76
CA ARG A 110 -0.31 -39.23 -11.71
C ARG A 110 -1.41 -38.47 -10.97
N VAL A 111 -1.43 -37.16 -11.15
CA VAL A 111 -2.42 -36.26 -10.57
C VAL A 111 -3.28 -35.70 -11.71
N PRO A 112 -4.49 -36.22 -11.95
CA PRO A 112 -5.37 -35.68 -12.98
C PRO A 112 -5.84 -34.28 -12.61
N MET A 113 -5.68 -33.32 -13.52
CA MET A 113 -6.06 -31.92 -13.31
C MET A 113 -6.63 -31.32 -14.60
N SER A 114 -7.54 -30.36 -14.45
CA SER A 114 -8.04 -29.63 -15.61
C SER A 114 -6.95 -28.74 -16.22
N PRO A 115 -7.01 -28.42 -17.53
CA PRO A 115 -6.06 -27.49 -18.15
C PRO A 115 -6.05 -26.10 -17.48
N ALA A 116 -7.17 -25.67 -16.89
CA ALA A 116 -7.25 -24.43 -16.15
C ALA A 116 -6.48 -24.50 -14.83
N ASP A 117 -6.57 -25.62 -14.11
CA ASP A 117 -5.86 -25.79 -12.84
C ASP A 117 -4.35 -25.92 -13.06
N LEU A 118 -3.91 -26.60 -14.14
CA LEU A 118 -2.49 -26.69 -14.49
C LEU A 118 -1.84 -25.32 -14.68
N ARG A 119 -2.57 -24.34 -15.23
CA ARG A 119 -2.06 -22.96 -15.38
C ARG A 119 -1.91 -22.24 -14.05
N SER A 120 -2.62 -22.69 -13.02
CA SER A 120 -2.56 -22.10 -11.67
C SER A 120 -1.55 -22.78 -10.75
N VAL A 121 -1.05 -23.96 -11.12
CA VAL A 121 -0.08 -24.73 -10.32
C VAL A 121 1.33 -24.39 -10.76
N ALA A 122 2.19 -24.03 -9.80
CA ALA A 122 3.61 -23.82 -10.04
C ALA A 122 4.33 -25.17 -10.15
N ALA A 123 4.29 -25.82 -11.32
CA ALA A 123 4.87 -27.14 -11.56
C ALA A 123 6.38 -27.25 -11.25
N GLY A 124 7.11 -26.12 -11.26
CA GLY A 124 8.54 -26.08 -10.89
C GLY A 124 8.81 -26.19 -9.38
N GLN A 125 7.78 -26.08 -8.54
CA GLN A 125 7.91 -26.19 -7.08
C GLN A 125 7.74 -27.65 -6.62
N PRO A 126 8.45 -28.06 -5.56
CA PRO A 126 8.24 -29.37 -4.96
C PRO A 126 6.82 -29.48 -4.38
N ALA A 127 6.22 -30.65 -4.52
CA ALA A 127 4.95 -31.02 -3.92
C ALA A 127 5.18 -32.05 -2.81
N GLN A 128 4.27 -32.08 -1.84
CA GLN A 128 4.20 -33.14 -0.83
C GLN A 128 3.25 -34.22 -1.33
N VAL A 129 3.73 -35.46 -1.41
CA VAL A 129 2.94 -36.64 -1.78
C VAL A 129 2.79 -37.49 -0.53
N ALA A 130 1.57 -37.60 -0.02
CA ALA A 130 1.26 -38.39 1.16
C ALA A 130 0.23 -39.46 0.83
N SER A 131 0.12 -40.50 1.63
CA SER A 131 -1.01 -41.42 1.44
C SER A 131 -2.31 -40.72 1.82
N LEU A 132 -3.41 -40.99 1.10
CA LEU A 132 -4.73 -40.52 1.54
C LEU A 132 -5.11 -41.04 2.94
N ALA A 133 -4.56 -42.20 3.35
CA ALA A 133 -4.77 -42.79 4.67
C ALA A 133 -3.91 -42.13 5.77
N ASP A 134 -2.79 -41.48 5.40
CA ASP A 134 -1.87 -40.81 6.32
C ASP A 134 -1.25 -39.58 5.64
N VAL A 135 -1.88 -38.42 5.86
CA VAL A 135 -1.51 -37.14 5.26
C VAL A 135 -0.30 -36.49 5.97
N THR A 136 0.10 -37.01 7.13
CA THR A 136 1.19 -36.47 7.96
C THR A 136 2.59 -36.93 7.54
N GLY A 137 2.70 -38.04 6.81
CA GLY A 137 3.97 -38.67 6.40
C GLY A 137 4.44 -38.38 4.97
N GLY A 138 4.08 -37.22 4.39
CA GLY A 138 4.33 -36.93 2.98
C GLY A 138 5.82 -36.93 2.57
N THR A 139 6.10 -37.52 1.41
CA THR A 139 7.40 -37.47 0.74
C THR A 139 7.42 -36.34 -0.28
N THR A 140 8.51 -35.59 -0.33
CA THR A 140 8.65 -34.50 -1.29
C THR A 140 8.97 -35.03 -2.68
N ALA A 141 8.22 -34.57 -3.68
CA ALA A 141 8.41 -34.96 -5.09
C ALA A 141 8.40 -33.73 -6.00
N ARG A 142 9.17 -33.80 -7.10
CA ARG A 142 9.18 -32.75 -8.12
C ARG A 142 8.38 -33.20 -9.34
N ALA A 143 7.61 -32.29 -9.92
CA ALA A 143 6.93 -32.58 -11.17
C ALA A 143 7.96 -32.80 -12.27
N ILE A 144 7.74 -33.82 -13.06
CA ILE A 144 8.54 -34.15 -14.23
C ILE A 144 7.82 -33.65 -15.48
N ALA A 145 8.59 -33.25 -16.49
CA ALA A 145 8.01 -32.95 -17.79
C ALA A 145 7.21 -34.16 -18.27
N SER A 146 5.98 -33.93 -18.73
CA SER A 146 5.12 -35.00 -19.21
C SER A 146 5.87 -35.82 -20.25
N LEU A 147 6.11 -37.08 -19.92
CA LEU A 147 6.87 -38.02 -20.75
C LEU A 147 6.14 -38.33 -22.09
N ASN A 148 4.85 -37.96 -22.18
CA ASN A 148 4.03 -38.02 -23.37
C ASN A 148 3.44 -36.62 -23.66
N ALA A 149 4.34 -35.65 -23.89
CA ALA A 149 4.05 -34.20 -23.99
C ALA A 149 2.88 -33.79 -24.91
N ALA A 150 2.46 -34.63 -25.86
CA ALA A 150 1.37 -34.34 -26.78
C ALA A 150 -0.04 -34.79 -26.32
N LYS A 151 -0.17 -35.68 -25.32
CA LYS A 151 -1.46 -36.32 -24.96
C LYS A 151 -1.89 -36.11 -23.50
N GLU A 152 -0.99 -35.68 -22.62
CA GLU A 152 -1.20 -35.62 -21.17
C GLU A 152 -1.18 -34.16 -20.65
N LEU A 153 -1.84 -33.23 -21.35
CA LEU A 153 -2.10 -31.86 -20.85
C LEU A 153 -3.20 -31.83 -19.77
N THR A 154 -3.55 -32.97 -19.19
CA THR A 154 -4.63 -33.16 -18.21
C THR A 154 -4.13 -33.84 -16.94
N ALA A 155 -2.82 -33.98 -16.75
CA ALA A 155 -2.25 -34.53 -15.54
C ALA A 155 -0.84 -34.00 -15.24
N LEU A 156 -0.52 -33.86 -13.96
CA LEU A 156 0.85 -33.72 -13.49
C LEU A 156 1.39 -35.10 -13.15
N HIS A 157 2.66 -35.31 -13.49
CA HIS A 157 3.39 -36.52 -13.16
C HIS A 157 4.50 -36.18 -12.17
N TYR A 158 4.64 -37.00 -11.15
CA TYR A 158 5.66 -36.86 -10.12
C TYR A 158 6.44 -38.16 -10.02
N ALA A 159 7.75 -38.04 -9.84
CA ALA A 159 8.63 -39.15 -9.50
C ALA A 159 9.01 -39.01 -8.03
N VAL A 160 8.74 -40.04 -7.23
CA VAL A 160 9.02 -40.12 -5.80
C VAL A 160 10.23 -41.03 -5.60
N ASP A 161 11.26 -40.53 -4.92
CA ASP A 161 12.52 -41.25 -4.73
C ASP A 161 12.42 -42.43 -3.74
N GLN A 162 11.40 -42.42 -2.87
CA GLN A 162 11.18 -43.46 -1.86
C GLN A 162 9.93 -44.27 -2.20
N ALA A 163 10.13 -45.54 -2.55
CA ALA A 163 9.05 -46.48 -2.86
C ALA A 163 8.37 -47.06 -1.62
N ASP A 164 9.04 -47.00 -0.47
CA ASP A 164 8.59 -47.62 0.78
C ASP A 164 7.30 -46.95 1.27
N GLY A 165 6.19 -47.69 1.22
CA GLY A 165 4.88 -47.24 1.69
C GLY A 165 3.86 -46.89 0.59
N PHE A 166 4.26 -46.97 -0.70
CA PHE A 166 3.36 -46.74 -1.82
C PHE A 166 3.14 -48.01 -2.68
N ALA A 167 1.89 -48.43 -2.82
CA ALA A 167 1.48 -49.54 -3.69
C ALA A 167 0.92 -49.02 -5.02
N LEU A 168 1.05 -49.80 -6.09
CA LEU A 168 0.43 -49.49 -7.38
C LEU A 168 -1.09 -49.39 -7.24
N GLY A 169 -1.68 -48.35 -7.84
CA GLY A 169 -3.12 -48.05 -7.73
C GLY A 169 -3.54 -47.37 -6.42
N GLN A 170 -2.61 -47.13 -5.49
CA GLN A 170 -2.92 -46.43 -4.24
C GLN A 170 -3.29 -44.97 -4.49
N ARG A 171 -4.28 -44.48 -3.73
CA ARG A 171 -4.69 -43.08 -3.71
C ARG A 171 -3.78 -42.28 -2.77
N VAL A 172 -3.32 -41.14 -3.27
CA VAL A 172 -2.42 -40.19 -2.59
C VAL A 172 -2.98 -38.78 -2.68
#